data_AF-A0A9R0R6P6-F1
#
_entry.id   AF-A0A9R0R6P6-F1
#
_cell.length_a   1.000
_cell.length_b   1.000
_cell.length_c   1.000
_cell.angle_alpha   90.00
_cell.angle_beta   90.00
_cell.angle_gamma   90.00
#
_symmetry.space_group_name_H-M   'P 1'
#
loop_
_entity.id
_entity.type
_entity.pdbx_description
1 polymer ?
#
loop_
_entity_poly.entity_id
_entity_poly.type
_entity_poly.pdbx_seq_one_letter_code
_entity_poly.pdbx_strand_id
1 'polypeptide(L)'
;MATPVASPLLLPSPAPLPAQTFPPRRLTATRRLLLAPPPRAGRPRLRDPPPAPVEEAAAAAAVEEYEAPPLRLLDPPQEEEPYPDEMEAADPDLYRIGYARMMRAYGVEFLEGPDGMGVYASRDVDPLRRARVIMEIPLELMLTITKNHPWMFFPDIIPLGHPIFDIIESTNPETDWDLRLACLLLYAFDVENNFWQLYGDFLPSGDECTSLLLAPKHKAIPLKLKRLAPDHERFLWALSIVQSRSFNLNMRMGAFIQDANVLAPYADMLNHSPDANCFLHWRFKDRMLEVMIKAGHAIKKGDEMTIDYMSAVNSTLMQRYGFSSPTNPWEHINFSSPAKIHLDSFLSVFNIAGLHDELYHNVALTSGESTFVDGGVVAAARTLPTWSDGDLPAIPSVERKSAQALQEECRKMAESFSTTIRQDEEILDSDEPMRKTREIAIKYRLHRKLLLQKIIDSLEIYQDRILF
;
A
#
# COMPACT_ATOMS: atom_id res chain seq x y z
N MET A 1 -47.87 -27.81 1.48
CA MET A 1 -47.58 -26.66 2.36
C MET A 1 -46.33 -26.98 3.17
N ALA A 2 -45.57 -25.96 3.55
CA ALA A 2 -44.19 -25.98 4.08
C ALA A 2 -43.10 -25.93 2.99
N THR A 3 -42.70 -24.70 2.67
CA THR A 3 -41.48 -24.31 1.95
C THR A 3 -40.28 -24.28 2.90
N PRO A 4 -39.11 -24.83 2.54
CA PRO A 4 -37.90 -24.67 3.34
C PRO A 4 -37.18 -23.34 3.01
N VAL A 5 -36.64 -22.73 4.06
CA VAL A 5 -35.94 -21.45 4.07
C VAL A 5 -34.48 -21.65 3.63
N ALA A 6 -34.04 -20.88 2.65
CA ALA A 6 -32.67 -20.87 2.13
C ALA A 6 -31.71 -20.19 3.12
N SER A 7 -30.57 -20.84 3.39
CA SER A 7 -29.42 -20.27 4.09
C SER A 7 -28.55 -19.45 3.12
N PRO A 8 -27.85 -18.40 3.57
CA PRO A 8 -27.00 -17.58 2.70
C PRO A 8 -25.72 -18.37 2.35
N LEU A 9 -25.58 -18.68 1.07
CA LEU A 9 -24.39 -19.29 0.49
C LEU A 9 -23.26 -18.26 0.45
N LEU A 10 -22.16 -18.56 1.14
CA LEU A 10 -20.84 -18.01 0.86
C LEU A 10 -20.43 -18.49 -0.55
N LEU A 11 -20.31 -17.56 -1.49
CA LEU A 11 -19.80 -17.85 -2.83
C LEU A 11 -18.28 -18.09 -2.77
N PRO A 12 -17.75 -19.11 -3.49
CA PRO A 12 -16.32 -19.33 -3.59
C PRO A 12 -15.66 -18.25 -4.47
N SER A 13 -14.50 -17.75 -4.03
CA SER A 13 -13.63 -16.88 -4.84
C SER A 13 -12.93 -17.67 -5.97
N PRO A 14 -12.55 -17.04 -7.09
CA PRO A 14 -12.03 -17.73 -8.26
C PRO A 14 -10.61 -18.27 -8.04
N ALA A 15 -10.33 -19.43 -8.65
CA ALA A 15 -9.04 -20.13 -8.61
C ALA A 15 -7.91 -19.34 -9.31
N PRO A 16 -6.64 -19.50 -8.90
CA PRO A 16 -5.51 -18.83 -9.53
C PRO A 16 -5.22 -19.38 -10.94
N LEU A 17 -4.88 -18.46 -11.87
CA LEU A 17 -4.45 -18.79 -13.22
C LEU A 17 -3.04 -19.44 -13.24
N PRO A 18 -2.74 -20.31 -14.23
CA PRO A 18 -1.48 -21.05 -14.28
C PRO A 18 -0.30 -20.17 -14.72
N ALA A 19 0.87 -20.46 -14.14
CA ALA A 19 2.14 -19.79 -14.44
C ALA A 19 2.53 -19.88 -15.93
N GLN A 20 2.76 -18.73 -16.56
CA GLN A 20 3.29 -18.66 -17.93
C GLN A 20 4.77 -19.09 -17.94
N THR A 21 5.07 -20.16 -18.67
CA THR A 21 6.43 -20.63 -18.91
C THR A 21 6.98 -19.98 -20.19
N PHE A 22 8.03 -19.17 -20.07
CA PHE A 22 8.73 -18.61 -21.24
C PHE A 22 9.77 -19.61 -21.80
N PRO A 23 9.92 -19.73 -23.14
CA PRO A 23 10.93 -20.59 -23.75
C PRO A 23 12.33 -19.92 -23.74
N PRO A 24 13.43 -20.70 -23.81
CA PRO A 24 14.78 -20.16 -23.69
C PRO A 24 15.23 -19.48 -24.99
N ARG A 25 15.70 -18.22 -24.91
CA ARG A 25 16.31 -17.51 -26.04
C ARG A 25 17.78 -17.90 -26.22
N ARG A 26 18.12 -18.27 -27.46
CA ARG A 26 19.47 -18.58 -27.96
C ARG A 26 20.40 -17.37 -27.87
N LEU A 27 21.64 -17.61 -27.46
CA LEU A 27 22.76 -16.68 -27.47
C LEU A 27 23.24 -16.40 -28.90
N THR A 28 23.31 -15.13 -29.28
CA THR A 28 24.13 -14.65 -30.41
C THR A 28 25.13 -13.62 -29.90
N ALA A 29 26.39 -13.80 -30.31
CA ALA A 29 27.53 -13.01 -29.90
C ALA A 29 27.64 -11.72 -30.71
N THR A 30 27.96 -10.60 -30.06
CA THR A 30 28.37 -9.38 -30.76
C THR A 30 29.53 -8.65 -30.08
N ARG A 31 30.57 -8.56 -30.90
CA ARG A 31 31.84 -7.81 -30.94
C ARG A 31 31.92 -6.50 -30.13
N ARG A 32 33.02 -6.35 -29.37
CA ARG A 32 33.49 -5.12 -28.70
C ARG A 32 33.87 -4.03 -29.72
N LEU A 33 33.42 -2.80 -29.49
CA LEU A 33 33.94 -1.57 -30.09
C LEU A 33 34.52 -0.70 -28.97
N LEU A 34 35.78 -0.30 -29.13
CA LEU A 34 36.55 0.58 -28.24
C LEU A 34 36.24 2.05 -28.58
N LEU A 35 35.93 2.88 -27.58
CA LEU A 35 35.78 4.33 -27.70
C LEU A 35 36.99 5.06 -27.07
N ALA A 36 37.50 6.07 -27.78
CA ALA A 36 38.65 6.90 -27.43
C ALA A 36 38.25 8.09 -26.50
N PRO A 37 39.22 8.71 -25.77
CA PRO A 37 38.95 9.73 -24.76
C PRO A 37 38.89 11.18 -25.31
N PRO A 38 38.25 12.13 -24.60
CA PRO A 38 38.09 13.52 -25.03
C PRO A 38 39.28 14.43 -24.64
N PRO A 39 39.43 15.62 -25.26
CA PRO A 39 40.60 16.49 -25.11
C PRO A 39 40.51 17.43 -23.89
N ARG A 40 41.69 17.77 -23.33
CA ARG A 40 41.89 18.66 -22.17
C ARG A 40 41.89 20.14 -22.57
N ALA A 41 41.11 20.96 -21.88
CA ALA A 41 41.13 22.42 -21.96
C ALA A 41 42.19 23.04 -21.02
N GLY A 42 42.85 24.11 -21.48
CA GLY A 42 44.02 24.75 -20.88
C GLY A 42 43.75 25.78 -19.78
N ARG A 43 44.83 26.11 -19.05
CA ARG A 43 44.91 26.99 -17.87
C ARG A 43 44.67 28.48 -18.17
N PRO A 44 44.08 29.27 -17.23
CA PRO A 44 44.01 30.72 -17.33
C PRO A 44 45.28 31.43 -16.83
N ARG A 45 45.60 32.58 -17.45
CA ARG A 45 46.79 33.42 -17.25
C ARG A 45 46.62 34.44 -16.10
N LEU A 46 47.73 34.73 -15.40
CA LEU A 46 47.87 35.77 -14.37
C LEU A 46 47.73 37.19 -14.97
N ARG A 47 47.16 38.12 -14.18
CA ARG A 47 47.14 39.58 -14.43
C ARG A 47 48.20 40.28 -13.57
N ASP A 48 48.85 41.29 -14.14
CA ASP A 48 49.84 42.20 -13.52
C ASP A 48 49.16 43.43 -12.86
N PRO A 49 49.88 44.22 -12.01
CA PRO A 49 49.35 44.96 -10.84
C PRO A 49 48.94 46.43 -11.12
N PRO A 50 48.32 47.16 -10.15
CA PRO A 50 47.69 48.46 -10.39
C PRO A 50 48.63 49.66 -10.14
N PRO A 51 48.33 50.86 -10.67
CA PRO A 51 49.01 52.11 -10.31
C PRO A 51 48.36 52.86 -9.12
N ALA A 52 49.14 53.81 -8.58
CA ALA A 52 49.07 54.43 -7.24
C ALA A 52 48.07 55.63 -7.11
N PRO A 53 47.92 56.25 -5.91
CA PRO A 53 46.69 56.89 -5.42
C PRO A 53 46.56 58.39 -5.74
N VAL A 54 45.34 58.93 -5.57
CA VAL A 54 45.03 60.37 -5.63
C VAL A 54 44.57 60.85 -4.25
N GLU A 55 45.07 62.03 -3.86
CA GLU A 55 45.00 62.69 -2.55
C GLU A 55 43.61 63.15 -2.07
N GLU A 56 43.54 63.33 -0.74
CA GLU A 56 42.44 63.72 0.14
C GLU A 56 41.72 65.04 -0.18
N ALA A 57 40.43 65.10 0.19
CA ALA A 57 39.79 66.31 0.68
C ALA A 57 38.99 65.98 1.94
N ALA A 58 39.39 66.57 3.07
CA ALA A 58 38.78 66.41 4.37
C ALA A 58 37.54 67.32 4.55
N ALA A 59 36.46 66.79 5.11
CA ALA A 59 35.45 67.56 5.83
C ALA A 59 34.75 66.69 6.88
N ALA A 60 34.66 67.22 8.10
CA ALA A 60 34.30 66.59 9.36
C ALA A 60 32.83 66.13 9.48
N ALA A 61 32.58 65.09 10.29
CA ALA A 61 31.77 65.13 11.53
C ALA A 61 31.17 63.76 11.91
N ALA A 62 31.02 63.59 13.24
CA ALA A 62 30.26 62.58 13.99
C ALA A 62 30.85 61.15 14.10
N VAL A 63 31.35 60.86 15.30
CA VAL A 63 31.57 59.50 15.81
C VAL A 63 30.20 58.99 16.28
N GLU A 64 29.60 58.06 15.56
CA GLU A 64 28.58 57.16 16.12
C GLU A 64 29.28 55.84 16.46
N GLU A 65 29.19 55.42 17.73
CA GLU A 65 29.52 54.06 18.13
C GLU A 65 28.48 53.11 17.50
N TYR A 66 28.84 52.51 16.36
CA TYR A 66 28.11 51.39 15.80
C TYR A 66 28.50 50.12 16.59
N GLU A 67 27.65 49.70 17.53
CA GLU A 67 27.68 48.34 18.07
C GLU A 67 27.44 47.36 16.92
N ALA A 68 28.49 46.64 16.51
CA ALA A 68 28.36 45.57 15.54
C ALA A 68 27.45 44.46 16.13
N PRO A 69 26.40 44.02 15.42
CA PRO A 69 25.60 42.90 15.88
C PRO A 69 26.51 41.67 16.00
N PRO A 70 26.32 40.82 17.03
CA PRO A 70 27.17 39.65 17.21
C PRO A 70 27.10 38.79 15.95
N LEU A 71 28.27 38.37 15.45
CA LEU A 71 28.39 37.42 14.35
C LEU A 71 27.51 36.21 14.68
N ARG A 72 26.34 36.12 14.05
CA ARG A 72 25.53 34.91 14.04
C ARG A 72 26.39 33.88 13.33
N LEU A 73 27.00 32.99 14.12
CA LEU A 73 27.49 31.71 13.65
C LEU A 73 26.33 31.14 12.84
N LEU A 74 26.53 30.92 11.55
CA LEU A 74 25.50 30.31 10.69
C LEU A 74 24.99 29.08 11.45
N ASP A 75 23.72 29.11 11.85
CA ASP A 75 23.06 27.91 12.32
C ASP A 75 23.31 26.84 11.23
N PRO A 76 23.70 25.61 11.61
CA PRO A 76 23.81 24.54 10.61
C PRO A 76 22.52 24.53 9.80
N PRO A 77 22.57 24.35 8.47
CA PRO A 77 21.36 24.34 7.66
C PRO A 77 20.36 23.41 8.34
N GLN A 78 19.21 23.95 8.75
CA GLN A 78 18.09 23.12 9.16
C GLN A 78 17.82 22.24 7.94
N GLU A 79 18.16 20.96 8.05
CA GLU A 79 17.66 19.98 7.09
C GLU A 79 16.14 20.08 7.24
N GLU A 80 15.45 20.60 6.21
CA GLU A 80 13.99 20.50 6.14
C GLU A 80 13.66 19.02 6.38
N GLU A 81 12.92 18.73 7.45
CA GLU A 81 12.52 17.37 7.73
C GLU A 81 11.68 16.90 6.53
N PRO A 82 12.08 15.83 5.84
CA PRO A 82 11.45 15.41 4.60
C PRO A 82 10.10 14.70 4.84
N TYR A 83 9.66 14.64 6.09
CA TYR A 83 8.47 13.95 6.55
C TYR A 83 7.40 14.98 6.94
N PRO A 84 6.10 14.66 6.78
CA PRO A 84 5.04 15.48 7.35
C PRO A 84 5.25 15.70 8.85
N ASP A 85 4.89 16.88 9.38
CA ASP A 85 5.03 17.25 10.80
C ASP A 85 4.32 16.27 11.77
N GLU A 86 3.41 15.45 11.26
CA GLU A 86 2.62 14.46 12.01
C GLU A 86 3.31 13.08 12.14
N MET A 87 4.45 12.87 11.49
CA MET A 87 5.16 11.59 11.50
C MET A 87 6.21 11.54 12.62
N GLU A 88 6.13 10.53 13.47
CA GLU A 88 7.10 10.29 14.54
C GLU A 88 8.00 9.10 14.21
N ALA A 89 9.29 9.17 14.58
CA ALA A 89 10.20 8.05 14.40
C ALA A 89 9.82 6.90 15.35
N ALA A 90 9.85 5.66 14.85
CA ALA A 90 9.56 4.49 15.67
C ALA A 90 10.55 4.35 16.85
N ASP A 91 10.07 3.73 17.94
CA ASP A 91 10.88 3.52 19.15
C ASP A 91 12.22 2.86 18.80
N PRO A 92 13.37 3.37 19.31
CA PRO A 92 14.69 2.77 19.12
C PRO A 92 14.76 1.28 19.49
N ASP A 93 13.90 0.81 20.39
CA ASP A 93 13.81 -0.59 20.79
C ASP A 93 13.40 -1.49 19.62
N LEU A 94 12.57 -1.02 18.68
CA LEU A 94 12.20 -1.74 17.44
C LEU A 94 13.46 -2.14 16.65
N TYR A 95 14.38 -1.20 16.48
CA TYR A 95 15.66 -1.44 15.80
C TYR A 95 16.57 -2.36 16.60
N ARG A 96 16.62 -2.18 17.93
CA ARG A 96 17.47 -2.97 18.83
C ARG A 96 17.09 -4.45 18.80
N ILE A 97 15.81 -4.77 18.89
CA ILE A 97 15.33 -6.16 18.89
C ILE A 97 15.55 -6.84 17.53
N GLY A 98 15.43 -6.10 16.44
CA GLY A 98 15.70 -6.59 15.09
C GLY A 98 17.18 -6.90 14.87
N TYR A 99 18.05 -5.95 15.23
CA TYR A 99 19.50 -6.12 15.10
C TYR A 99 20.01 -7.31 15.92
N ALA A 100 19.53 -7.47 17.15
CA ALA A 100 19.89 -8.60 18.03
C ALA A 100 19.52 -9.97 17.43
N ARG A 101 18.57 -10.00 16.48
CA ARG A 101 18.08 -11.21 15.81
C ARG A 101 18.45 -11.28 14.33
N MET A 102 19.46 -10.52 13.91
CA MET A 102 19.99 -10.50 12.54
C MET A 102 18.99 -10.01 11.46
N MET A 103 17.92 -9.30 11.84
CA MET A 103 17.15 -8.51 10.87
C MET A 103 18.01 -7.34 10.41
N ARG A 104 17.98 -7.05 9.10
CA ARG A 104 18.71 -5.92 8.51
C ARG A 104 17.79 -5.04 7.70
N ALA A 105 17.96 -3.73 7.85
CA ALA A 105 17.28 -2.70 7.07
C ALA A 105 18.34 -1.80 6.41
N TYR A 106 18.15 -1.43 5.15
CA TYR A 106 19.13 -0.70 4.36
C TYR A 106 18.53 0.57 3.76
N GLY A 107 18.85 1.72 4.35
CA GLY A 107 18.39 2.99 3.83
C GLY A 107 16.87 3.20 3.99
N VAL A 108 16.26 2.58 4.99
CA VAL A 108 14.85 2.78 5.35
C VAL A 108 14.71 3.13 6.82
N GLU A 109 13.64 3.84 7.14
CA GLU A 109 13.23 4.23 8.50
C GLU A 109 11.78 3.80 8.75
N PHE A 110 11.45 3.50 10.00
CA PHE A 110 10.09 3.18 10.41
C PHE A 110 9.52 4.43 11.06
N LEU A 111 8.39 4.90 10.55
CA LEU A 111 7.72 6.08 11.07
C LEU A 111 6.28 5.72 11.45
N GLU A 112 5.80 6.29 12.53
CA GLU A 112 4.41 6.19 12.98
C GLU A 112 3.66 7.46 12.59
N GLY A 113 2.51 7.30 11.97
CA GLY A 113 1.63 8.39 11.55
C GLY A 113 0.16 8.14 11.91
N PRO A 114 -0.75 9.03 11.48
CA PRO A 114 -2.18 8.94 11.83
C PRO A 114 -2.88 7.68 11.32
N ASP A 115 -2.38 7.09 10.22
CA ASP A 115 -2.85 5.84 9.64
C ASP A 115 -2.03 4.60 10.11
N GLY A 116 -1.15 4.78 11.10
CA GLY A 116 -0.32 3.74 11.70
C GLY A 116 1.14 3.80 11.27
N MET A 117 1.90 2.74 11.58
CA MET A 117 3.29 2.64 11.17
C MET A 117 3.46 2.37 9.68
N GLY A 118 4.50 2.96 9.10
CA GLY A 118 4.94 2.77 7.73
C GLY A 118 6.47 2.69 7.63
N VAL A 119 6.95 2.30 6.45
CA VAL A 119 8.38 2.22 6.14
C VAL A 119 8.71 3.29 5.10
N TYR A 120 9.74 4.09 5.34
CA TYR A 120 10.06 5.26 4.53
C TYR A 120 11.53 5.24 4.08
N ALA A 121 11.80 5.89 2.94
CA ALA A 121 13.15 6.07 2.44
C ALA A 121 13.94 7.08 3.30
N SER A 122 15.05 6.63 3.90
CA SER A 122 15.98 7.53 4.62
C SER A 122 16.90 8.32 3.68
N ARG A 123 16.95 7.94 2.39
CA ARG A 123 17.82 8.53 1.37
C ARG A 123 17.28 8.26 -0.02
N ASP A 124 17.75 9.06 -0.97
CA ASP A 124 17.50 8.85 -2.38
C ASP A 124 18.06 7.50 -2.86
N VAL A 125 17.29 6.81 -3.69
CA VAL A 125 17.63 5.55 -4.33
C VAL A 125 17.52 5.72 -5.85
N ASP A 126 18.68 5.71 -6.51
CA ASP A 126 18.74 5.76 -7.97
C ASP A 126 18.04 4.55 -8.61
N PRO A 127 17.31 4.77 -9.73
CA PRO A 127 16.66 3.70 -10.45
C PRO A 127 17.69 2.74 -11.05
N LEU A 128 17.65 1.49 -10.60
CA LEU A 128 18.53 0.43 -11.09
C LEU A 128 17.80 -0.50 -12.06
N ARG A 129 18.55 -1.08 -13.00
CA ARG A 129 18.04 -2.14 -13.91
C ARG A 129 17.66 -3.44 -13.19
N ARG A 130 18.04 -3.60 -11.93
CA ARG A 130 17.78 -4.78 -11.10
C ARG A 130 17.14 -4.34 -9.81
N ALA A 131 16.32 -5.22 -9.24
CA ALA A 131 15.76 -5.03 -7.93
C ALA A 131 16.87 -4.87 -6.88
N ARG A 132 16.60 -4.06 -5.85
CA ARG A 132 17.54 -3.76 -4.75
C ARG A 132 16.93 -4.21 -3.43
N VAL A 133 17.66 -5.00 -2.65
CA VAL A 133 17.24 -5.41 -1.30
C VAL A 133 17.31 -4.21 -0.36
N ILE A 134 16.23 -3.98 0.39
CA ILE A 134 16.14 -2.94 1.44
C ILE A 134 15.90 -3.54 2.82
N MET A 135 15.45 -4.79 2.91
CA MET A 135 15.25 -5.47 4.18
C MET A 135 15.56 -6.97 4.04
N GLU A 136 16.17 -7.56 5.06
CA GLU A 136 16.40 -9.00 5.19
C GLU A 136 15.87 -9.48 6.54
N ILE A 137 14.95 -10.45 6.52
CA ILE A 137 14.28 -10.97 7.71
C ILE A 137 14.50 -12.49 7.84
N PRO A 138 15.23 -12.89 8.90
CA PRO A 138 14.97 -14.01 9.79
C PRO A 138 13.85 -15.01 9.52
N LEU A 139 14.01 -16.25 8.99
CA LEU A 139 12.93 -17.25 9.16
C LEU A 139 12.62 -17.42 10.65
N GLU A 140 13.67 -17.38 11.46
CA GLU A 140 13.68 -17.44 12.93
C GLU A 140 12.79 -16.39 13.60
N LEU A 141 12.44 -15.31 12.89
CA LEU A 141 11.55 -14.25 13.38
C LEU A 141 10.09 -14.44 12.97
N MET A 142 9.84 -15.22 11.91
CA MET A 142 8.49 -15.38 11.34
C MET A 142 7.67 -16.42 12.09
N LEU A 143 6.35 -16.28 12.02
CA LEU A 143 5.41 -17.37 12.27
C LEU A 143 4.92 -17.90 10.94
N THR A 144 5.03 -19.20 10.73
CA THR A 144 4.60 -19.83 9.48
C THR A 144 3.76 -21.05 9.77
N ILE A 145 2.79 -21.35 8.90
CA ILE A 145 2.05 -22.60 8.91
C ILE A 145 1.67 -23.02 7.50
N THR A 146 1.83 -24.30 7.17
CA THR A 146 1.43 -24.83 5.86
C THR A 146 -0.07 -24.72 5.65
N LYS A 147 -0.48 -24.51 4.40
CA LYS A 147 -1.89 -24.50 4.01
C LYS A 147 -2.50 -25.89 3.90
N ASN A 148 -1.66 -26.90 3.63
CA ASN A 148 -2.05 -28.27 3.39
C ASN A 148 -1.38 -29.22 4.37
N HIS A 149 -1.95 -30.43 4.49
CA HIS A 149 -1.36 -31.50 5.29
C HIS A 149 -0.03 -31.99 4.69
N PRO A 150 0.91 -32.47 5.54
CA PRO A 150 0.86 -32.40 6.99
C PRO A 150 1.03 -30.96 7.50
N TRP A 151 0.35 -30.60 8.59
CA TRP A 151 0.53 -29.31 9.23
C TRP A 151 1.97 -29.16 9.71
N MET A 152 2.71 -28.25 9.10
CA MET A 152 4.05 -27.90 9.51
C MET A 152 4.07 -26.41 9.80
N PHE A 153 4.60 -26.03 10.95
CA PHE A 153 4.74 -24.65 11.34
C PHE A 153 6.17 -24.35 11.81
N PHE A 154 6.51 -23.09 11.77
CA PHE A 154 7.77 -22.59 12.32
C PHE A 154 7.50 -21.33 13.13
N PRO A 155 8.14 -21.15 14.30
CA PRO A 155 9.03 -22.11 14.96
C PRO A 155 8.22 -23.27 15.56
N ASP A 156 8.83 -24.45 15.66
CA ASP A 156 8.19 -25.63 16.27
C ASP A 156 8.29 -25.56 17.81
N ILE A 157 7.57 -24.58 18.37
CA ILE A 157 7.58 -24.26 19.81
C ILE A 157 6.51 -25.00 20.61
N ILE A 158 5.58 -25.67 19.92
CA ILE A 158 4.41 -26.29 20.57
C ILE A 158 4.78 -27.71 21.00
N PRO A 159 4.66 -28.06 22.30
CA PRO A 159 4.99 -29.40 22.77
C PRO A 159 4.00 -30.43 22.24
N LEU A 160 4.49 -31.64 21.94
CA LEU A 160 3.65 -32.76 21.52
C LEU A 160 2.50 -33.00 22.52
N GLY A 161 1.27 -33.11 22.01
CA GLY A 161 0.07 -33.30 22.82
C GLY A 161 -0.56 -32.01 23.35
N HIS A 162 -0.07 -30.83 22.96
CA HIS A 162 -0.71 -29.57 23.31
C HIS A 162 -2.11 -29.44 22.65
N PRO A 163 -3.15 -28.95 23.36
CA PRO A 163 -4.53 -28.85 22.83
C PRO A 163 -4.69 -28.00 21.57
N ILE A 164 -3.72 -27.12 21.27
CA ILE A 164 -3.71 -26.33 20.03
C ILE A 164 -3.67 -27.21 18.78
N PHE A 165 -3.11 -28.42 18.85
CA PHE A 165 -3.10 -29.35 17.72
C PHE A 165 -4.52 -29.81 17.39
N ASP A 166 -5.37 -30.10 18.38
CA ASP A 166 -6.78 -30.46 18.14
C ASP A 166 -7.53 -29.31 17.47
N ILE A 167 -7.21 -28.06 17.86
CA ILE A 167 -7.77 -26.86 17.23
C ILE A 167 -7.34 -26.78 15.77
N ILE A 168 -6.03 -26.86 15.50
CA ILE A 168 -5.45 -26.80 14.16
C ILE A 168 -6.01 -27.92 13.27
N GLU A 169 -6.08 -29.14 13.78
CA GLU A 169 -6.60 -30.31 13.04
C GLU A 169 -8.10 -30.19 12.74
N SER A 170 -8.86 -29.46 13.57
CA SER A 170 -10.29 -29.21 13.33
C SER A 170 -10.59 -28.15 12.27
N THR A 171 -9.57 -27.44 11.79
CA THR A 171 -9.73 -26.35 10.81
C THR A 171 -9.81 -26.86 9.38
N ASN A 172 -10.53 -26.13 8.51
CA ASN A 172 -10.58 -26.45 7.08
C ASN A 172 -9.27 -26.00 6.39
N PRO A 173 -8.57 -26.89 5.66
CA PRO A 173 -7.36 -26.52 4.92
C PRO A 173 -7.54 -25.34 3.96
N GLU A 174 -8.68 -25.30 3.29
CA GLU A 174 -8.97 -24.37 2.19
C GLU A 174 -9.49 -23.00 2.62
N THR A 175 -9.79 -22.80 3.91
CA THR A 175 -10.40 -21.53 4.36
C THR A 175 -9.86 -20.99 5.68
N ASP A 176 -9.33 -21.85 6.54
CA ASP A 176 -9.13 -21.50 7.96
C ASP A 176 -7.65 -21.29 8.31
N TRP A 177 -6.78 -20.99 7.33
CA TRP A 177 -5.36 -20.76 7.58
C TRP A 177 -5.10 -19.57 8.52
N ASP A 178 -5.94 -18.54 8.49
CA ASP A 178 -5.83 -17.38 9.39
C ASP A 178 -6.11 -17.78 10.84
N LEU A 179 -7.08 -18.68 11.06
CA LEU A 179 -7.41 -19.18 12.41
C LEU A 179 -6.23 -19.96 13.00
N ARG A 180 -5.59 -20.81 12.19
CA ARG A 180 -4.41 -21.58 12.61
C ARG A 180 -3.26 -20.65 13.02
N LEU A 181 -2.96 -19.66 12.19
CA LEU A 181 -1.86 -18.72 12.45
C LEU A 181 -2.17 -17.79 13.65
N ALA A 182 -3.43 -17.43 13.88
CA ALA A 182 -3.83 -16.66 15.06
C ALA A 182 -3.61 -17.45 16.37
N CYS A 183 -3.91 -18.75 16.37
CA CYS A 183 -3.57 -19.61 17.50
C CYS A 183 -2.06 -19.67 17.75
N LEU A 184 -1.25 -19.78 16.70
CA LEU A 184 0.22 -19.78 16.82
C LEU A 184 0.75 -18.44 17.36
N LEU A 185 0.19 -17.32 16.90
CA LEU A 185 0.55 -15.99 17.37
C LEU A 185 0.29 -15.81 18.86
N LEU A 186 -0.91 -16.20 19.33
CA LEU A 186 -1.25 -16.17 20.75
C LEU A 186 -0.30 -17.04 21.58
N TYR A 187 -0.03 -18.26 21.09
CA TYR A 187 0.90 -19.15 21.78
C TYR A 187 2.32 -18.56 21.83
N ALA A 188 2.78 -17.91 20.75
CA ALA A 188 4.09 -17.27 20.71
C ALA A 188 4.22 -16.14 21.75
N PHE A 189 3.16 -15.38 22.04
CA PHE A 189 3.15 -14.41 23.13
C PHE A 189 3.20 -15.04 24.52
N ASP A 190 2.68 -16.25 24.69
CA ASP A 190 2.66 -16.94 25.99
C ASP A 190 3.97 -17.70 26.28
N VAL A 191 4.86 -17.87 25.29
CA VAL A 191 6.17 -18.52 25.45
C VAL A 191 7.21 -17.52 25.99
N GLU A 192 7.79 -17.82 27.14
CA GLU A 192 8.85 -17.00 27.76
C GLU A 192 10.05 -16.77 26.82
N ASN A 193 10.52 -15.52 26.77
CA ASN A 193 11.68 -15.09 25.97
C ASN A 193 11.49 -15.28 24.44
N ASN A 194 10.24 -15.43 23.99
CA ASN A 194 9.94 -15.47 22.56
C ASN A 194 10.10 -14.07 21.95
N PHE A 195 10.60 -14.01 20.71
CA PHE A 195 10.72 -12.75 19.97
C PHE A 195 9.39 -12.00 19.87
N TRP A 196 8.28 -12.72 19.67
CA TRP A 196 6.97 -12.12 19.51
C TRP A 196 6.49 -11.39 20.77
N GLN A 197 6.96 -11.76 21.97
CA GLN A 197 6.67 -10.97 23.18
C GLN A 197 7.20 -9.54 23.07
N LEU A 198 8.38 -9.36 22.47
CA LEU A 198 8.99 -8.05 22.25
C LEU A 198 8.37 -7.32 21.06
N TYR A 199 8.08 -8.07 19.99
CA TYR A 199 7.48 -7.47 18.79
C TYR A 199 6.02 -7.06 18.99
N GLY A 200 5.32 -7.71 19.91
CA GLY A 200 3.92 -7.45 20.23
C GLY A 200 3.64 -6.02 20.69
N ASP A 201 4.62 -5.37 21.32
CA ASP A 201 4.52 -3.97 21.77
C ASP A 201 4.44 -2.98 20.59
N PHE A 202 4.84 -3.41 19.38
CA PHE A 202 4.78 -2.62 18.15
C PHE A 202 3.57 -2.95 17.28
N LEU A 203 2.74 -3.93 17.69
CA LEU A 203 1.48 -4.22 17.00
C LEU A 203 0.38 -3.30 17.52
N PRO A 204 -0.59 -2.91 16.69
CA PRO A 204 -1.68 -2.07 17.13
C PRO A 204 -2.47 -2.77 18.24
N SER A 205 -2.80 -2.01 19.28
CA SER A 205 -3.67 -2.46 20.35
C SER A 205 -5.11 -2.67 19.84
N GLY A 206 -5.96 -3.31 20.65
CA GLY A 206 -7.34 -3.59 20.27
C GLY A 206 -8.15 -2.34 19.91
N ASP A 207 -7.86 -1.19 20.54
CA ASP A 207 -8.56 0.07 20.31
C ASP A 207 -8.02 0.84 19.08
N GLU A 208 -6.77 0.59 18.71
CA GLU A 208 -6.10 1.16 17.52
C GLU A 208 -6.41 0.35 16.26
N CYS A 209 -6.78 -0.93 16.40
CA CYS A 209 -7.14 -1.77 15.27
C CYS A 209 -8.38 -1.25 14.52
N THR A 210 -8.27 -1.20 13.19
CA THR A 210 -9.35 -0.80 12.27
C THR A 210 -10.26 -1.96 11.85
N SER A 211 -9.94 -3.19 12.24
CA SER A 211 -10.70 -4.38 11.83
C SER A 211 -12.14 -4.37 12.36
N LEU A 212 -13.09 -4.59 11.45
CA LEU A 212 -14.50 -4.73 11.80
C LEU A 212 -14.80 -5.97 12.68
N LEU A 213 -13.85 -6.90 12.84
CA LEU A 213 -13.97 -8.01 13.80
C LEU A 213 -14.04 -7.53 15.25
N LEU A 214 -13.42 -6.38 15.55
CA LEU A 214 -13.34 -5.73 16.85
C LEU A 214 -14.39 -4.61 17.01
N ALA A 215 -15.20 -4.34 15.98
CA ALA A 215 -16.29 -3.40 16.10
C ALA A 215 -17.31 -3.87 17.16
N PRO A 216 -17.92 -2.95 17.93
CA PRO A 216 -18.88 -3.31 18.96
C PRO A 216 -20.04 -4.14 18.38
N LYS A 217 -20.22 -5.35 18.92
CA LYS A 217 -21.20 -6.32 18.43
C LYS A 217 -22.53 -6.16 19.15
N HIS A 218 -23.62 -6.02 18.38
CA HIS A 218 -24.98 -6.08 18.90
C HIS A 218 -25.49 -7.51 19.16
N LYS A 219 -24.73 -8.54 18.76
CA LYS A 219 -25.10 -9.96 18.88
C LYS A 219 -24.08 -10.74 19.71
N ALA A 220 -24.56 -11.75 20.43
CA ALA A 220 -23.72 -12.65 21.20
C ALA A 220 -22.72 -13.41 20.31
N ILE A 221 -21.48 -13.54 20.78
CA ILE A 221 -20.40 -14.21 20.05
C ILE A 221 -20.68 -15.72 19.96
N PRO A 222 -20.50 -16.33 18.78
CA PRO A 222 -20.68 -17.77 18.57
C PRO A 222 -19.92 -18.63 19.59
N LEU A 223 -20.57 -19.69 20.10
CA LEU A 223 -19.97 -20.62 21.08
C LEU A 223 -18.67 -21.28 20.57
N LYS A 224 -18.52 -21.48 19.26
CA LYS A 224 -17.29 -22.03 18.65
C LYS A 224 -16.07 -21.12 18.92
N LEU A 225 -16.25 -19.79 18.83
CA LEU A 225 -15.18 -18.82 19.11
C LEU A 225 -14.82 -18.79 20.60
N LYS A 226 -15.81 -18.89 21.50
CA LYS A 226 -15.56 -18.99 22.94
C LYS A 226 -14.81 -20.26 23.36
N ARG A 227 -14.81 -21.29 22.51
CA ARG A 227 -14.05 -22.53 22.74
C ARG A 227 -12.63 -22.47 22.22
N LEU A 228 -12.36 -21.60 21.24
CA LEU A 228 -11.03 -21.43 20.65
C LEU A 228 -10.09 -20.64 21.56
N ALA A 229 -10.62 -19.73 22.37
CA ALA A 229 -9.86 -19.02 23.39
C ALA A 229 -10.74 -18.70 24.62
N PRO A 230 -10.21 -18.87 25.85
CA PRO A 230 -10.88 -18.41 27.07
C PRO A 230 -11.15 -16.90 27.04
N ASP A 231 -10.20 -16.15 26.48
CA ASP A 231 -10.34 -14.72 26.16
C ASP A 231 -10.61 -14.55 24.66
N HIS A 232 -11.88 -14.34 24.33
CA HIS A 232 -12.34 -14.22 22.95
C HIS A 232 -11.98 -12.87 22.33
N GLU A 233 -11.83 -11.79 23.13
CA GLU A 233 -11.41 -10.47 22.63
C GLU A 233 -9.96 -10.54 22.16
N ARG A 234 -9.08 -11.14 22.98
CA ARG A 234 -7.67 -11.40 22.61
C ARG A 234 -7.54 -12.26 21.36
N PHE A 235 -8.42 -13.25 21.18
CA PHE A 235 -8.44 -14.07 19.95
C PHE A 235 -8.90 -13.29 18.73
N LEU A 236 -9.96 -12.47 18.85
CA LEU A 236 -10.42 -11.63 17.74
C LEU A 236 -9.36 -10.61 17.34
N TRP A 237 -8.63 -10.06 18.32
CA TRP A 237 -7.49 -9.19 18.07
C TRP A 237 -6.40 -9.93 17.31
N ALA A 238 -5.94 -11.09 17.78
CA ALA A 238 -4.92 -11.87 17.08
C ALA A 238 -5.35 -12.27 15.67
N LEU A 239 -6.62 -12.63 15.47
CA LEU A 239 -7.16 -12.91 14.14
C LEU A 239 -7.15 -11.67 13.24
N SER A 240 -7.45 -10.48 13.80
CA SER A 240 -7.38 -9.23 13.04
C SER A 240 -5.94 -8.88 12.62
N ILE A 241 -4.95 -9.12 13.49
CA ILE A 241 -3.52 -8.98 13.17
C ILE A 241 -3.17 -9.93 12.03
N VAL A 242 -3.52 -11.22 12.13
CA VAL A 242 -3.22 -12.21 11.09
C VAL A 242 -3.86 -11.84 9.76
N GLN A 243 -5.14 -11.46 9.74
CA GLN A 243 -5.84 -11.13 8.49
C GLN A 243 -5.25 -9.91 7.76
N SER A 244 -4.77 -8.93 8.53
CA SER A 244 -4.24 -7.69 7.98
C SER A 244 -2.75 -7.76 7.63
N ARG A 245 -1.98 -8.67 8.23
CA ARG A 245 -0.51 -8.68 8.15
C ARG A 245 0.09 -9.97 7.58
N SER A 246 -0.70 -11.04 7.46
CA SER A 246 -0.19 -12.30 6.92
C SER A 246 -0.23 -12.34 5.39
N PHE A 247 0.72 -13.06 4.81
CA PHE A 247 0.80 -13.29 3.37
C PHE A 247 1.32 -14.70 3.08
N ASN A 248 1.19 -15.11 1.82
CA ASN A 248 1.52 -16.47 1.41
C ASN A 248 2.92 -16.54 0.80
N LEU A 249 3.69 -17.54 1.20
CA LEU A 249 4.99 -17.85 0.61
C LEU A 249 5.09 -19.33 0.26
N ASN A 250 5.78 -19.61 -0.84
CA ASN A 250 6.24 -20.95 -1.16
C ASN A 250 7.51 -21.26 -0.37
N MET A 251 7.37 -22.08 0.67
CA MET A 251 8.45 -22.39 1.60
C MET A 251 8.84 -23.86 1.52
N ARG A 252 10.12 -24.16 1.76
CA ARG A 252 10.55 -25.54 1.94
C ARG A 252 10.58 -25.92 3.39
N MET A 253 9.70 -26.85 3.71
CA MET A 253 9.56 -27.46 5.01
C MET A 253 10.02 -28.92 4.88
N GLY A 254 11.25 -29.18 5.33
CA GLY A 254 11.90 -30.49 5.16
C GLY A 254 12.18 -30.84 3.69
N ALA A 255 11.56 -31.92 3.22
CA ALA A 255 11.70 -32.42 1.84
C ALA A 255 10.69 -31.80 0.85
N PHE A 256 9.69 -31.07 1.34
CA PHE A 256 8.58 -30.57 0.53
C PHE A 256 8.69 -29.06 0.33
N ILE A 257 8.20 -28.60 -0.83
CA ILE A 257 7.88 -27.18 -1.07
C ILE A 257 6.36 -27.08 -0.93
N GLN A 258 5.89 -26.21 -0.05
CA GLN A 258 4.47 -26.02 0.21
C GLN A 258 4.16 -24.53 0.36
N ASP A 259 2.93 -24.16 0.01
CA ASP A 259 2.39 -22.86 0.37
C ASP A 259 2.19 -22.78 1.89
N ALA A 260 2.78 -21.76 2.49
CA ALA A 260 2.63 -21.43 3.89
C ALA A 260 2.01 -20.05 4.03
N ASN A 261 1.14 -19.89 5.02
CA ASN A 261 0.74 -18.58 5.51
C ASN A 261 1.81 -18.08 6.50
N VAL A 262 2.21 -16.82 6.38
CA VAL A 262 3.37 -16.26 7.07
C VAL A 262 3.01 -14.92 7.69
N LEU A 263 3.36 -14.75 8.97
CA LEU A 263 3.54 -13.45 9.59
C LEU A 263 5.05 -13.14 9.64
N ALA A 264 5.46 -12.06 8.98
CA ALA A 264 6.85 -11.64 8.93
C ALA A 264 7.02 -10.25 9.56
N PRO A 265 7.60 -10.18 10.77
CA PRO A 265 7.91 -8.91 11.44
C PRO A 265 8.69 -7.96 10.52
N TYR A 266 8.50 -6.66 10.71
CA TYR A 266 9.05 -5.54 9.93
C TYR A 266 8.55 -5.44 8.48
N ALA A 267 8.44 -6.56 7.77
CA ALA A 267 7.81 -6.56 6.44
C ALA A 267 6.30 -6.29 6.53
N ASP A 268 5.66 -6.65 7.64
CA ASP A 268 4.25 -6.35 7.89
C ASP A 268 3.96 -4.87 8.22
N MET A 269 4.99 -4.03 8.29
CA MET A 269 4.87 -2.57 8.45
C MET A 269 4.86 -1.81 7.11
N LEU A 270 5.08 -2.51 5.99
CA LEU A 270 4.98 -1.91 4.65
C LEU A 270 3.51 -1.75 4.28
N ASN A 271 3.06 -0.52 4.04
CA ASN A 271 1.67 -0.25 3.68
C ASN A 271 1.33 -0.63 2.23
N HIS A 272 0.02 -0.65 1.95
CA HIS A 272 -0.51 -0.95 0.63
C HIS A 272 -0.39 0.23 -0.33
N SER A 273 0.08 -0.03 -1.56
CA SER A 273 -0.18 0.84 -2.71
C SER A 273 -0.54 0.01 -3.94
N PRO A 274 -1.52 0.44 -4.77
CA PRO A 274 -1.77 -0.18 -6.07
C PRO A 274 -0.60 0.05 -7.06
N ASP A 275 0.22 1.08 -6.84
CA ASP A 275 1.47 1.34 -7.56
C ASP A 275 2.67 1.13 -6.63
N ALA A 276 2.70 -0.03 -5.99
CA ALA A 276 3.73 -0.38 -5.02
C ALA A 276 5.14 -0.29 -5.60
N ASN A 277 6.07 0.33 -4.88
CA ASN A 277 7.48 0.44 -5.28
C ASN A 277 8.33 -0.76 -4.81
N CYS A 278 7.82 -1.58 -3.88
CA CYS A 278 8.50 -2.76 -3.34
C CYS A 278 7.76 -4.07 -3.64
N PHE A 279 8.45 -5.18 -3.45
CA PHE A 279 7.89 -6.54 -3.46
C PHE A 279 8.67 -7.47 -2.52
N LEU A 280 8.04 -8.59 -2.15
CA LEU A 280 8.61 -9.60 -1.26
C LEU A 280 9.25 -10.74 -2.06
N HIS A 281 10.43 -11.18 -1.64
CA HIS A 281 11.17 -12.26 -2.27
C HIS A 281 11.69 -13.26 -1.22
N TRP A 282 11.39 -14.54 -1.38
CA TRP A 282 11.90 -15.59 -0.51
C TRP A 282 13.23 -16.14 -1.01
N ARG A 283 14.33 -15.82 -0.32
CA ARG A 283 15.65 -16.39 -0.58
C ARG A 283 15.80 -17.72 0.15
N PHE A 284 15.47 -18.77 -0.58
CA PHE A 284 15.50 -20.17 -0.13
C PHE A 284 16.78 -20.59 0.60
N LYS A 285 17.96 -20.32 0.02
CA LYS A 285 19.24 -20.89 0.48
C LYS A 285 19.58 -20.49 1.90
N ASP A 286 19.28 -19.26 2.24
CA ASP A 286 19.62 -18.63 3.51
C ASP A 286 18.40 -18.55 4.43
N ARG A 287 17.25 -19.07 3.99
CA ARG A 287 15.95 -19.00 4.68
C ARG A 287 15.61 -17.55 5.08
N MET A 288 15.82 -16.61 4.16
CA MET A 288 15.59 -15.18 4.38
C MET A 288 14.42 -14.68 3.55
N LEU A 289 13.56 -13.87 4.16
CA LEU A 289 12.66 -13.00 3.41
C LEU A 289 13.38 -11.70 3.08
N GLU A 290 13.28 -11.27 1.83
CA GLU A 290 13.83 -10.02 1.34
C GLU A 290 12.69 -9.09 0.92
N VAL A 291 12.75 -7.85 1.39
CA VAL A 291 11.96 -6.75 0.81
C VAL A 291 12.83 -6.07 -0.23
N MET A 292 12.32 -5.94 -1.45
CA MET A 292 13.09 -5.44 -2.59
C MET A 292 12.36 -4.31 -3.29
N ILE A 293 13.09 -3.25 -3.65
CA ILE A 293 12.62 -2.21 -4.55
C ILE A 293 12.52 -2.77 -5.97
N LYS A 294 11.42 -2.48 -6.67
CA LYS A 294 11.20 -2.85 -8.08
C LYS A 294 12.24 -2.20 -8.99
N ALA A 295 12.68 -2.93 -10.01
CA ALA A 295 13.62 -2.38 -10.99
C ALA A 295 13.02 -1.14 -11.69
N GLY A 296 13.87 -0.17 -12.03
CA GLY A 296 13.49 1.05 -12.75
C GLY A 296 12.77 2.11 -11.92
N HIS A 297 12.42 1.84 -10.66
CA HIS A 297 11.78 2.82 -9.79
C HIS A 297 12.85 3.71 -9.14
N ALA A 298 12.68 5.02 -9.25
CA ALA A 298 13.43 5.99 -8.46
C ALA A 298 12.66 6.23 -7.16
N ILE A 299 13.36 6.30 -6.03
CA ILE A 299 12.76 6.62 -4.74
C ILE A 299 13.51 7.79 -4.15
N LYS A 300 12.82 8.82 -3.69
CA LYS A 300 13.40 9.97 -3.00
C LYS A 300 13.40 9.74 -1.50
N LYS A 301 14.32 10.38 -0.78
CA LYS A 301 14.24 10.51 0.68
C LYS A 301 12.86 11.05 1.06
N GLY A 302 12.22 10.43 2.04
CA GLY A 302 10.86 10.79 2.46
C GLY A 302 9.75 9.96 1.80
N ASP A 303 10.01 9.30 0.66
CA ASP A 303 8.98 8.47 0.02
C ASP A 303 8.66 7.22 0.85
N GLU A 304 7.38 6.88 0.94
CA GLU A 304 6.93 5.64 1.58
C GLU A 304 7.25 4.41 0.72
N MET A 305 7.79 3.38 1.36
CA MET A 305 8.00 2.06 0.81
C MET A 305 6.72 1.24 0.95
N THR A 306 6.16 0.82 -0.17
CA THR A 306 4.84 0.16 -0.21
C THR A 306 4.89 -1.14 -0.99
N ILE A 307 4.02 -2.07 -0.61
CA ILE A 307 3.80 -3.34 -1.31
C ILE A 307 2.36 -3.42 -1.81
N ASP A 308 2.10 -4.25 -2.82
CA ASP A 308 0.73 -4.52 -3.25
C ASP A 308 0.18 -5.68 -2.41
N TYR A 309 -0.78 -5.39 -1.52
CA TYR A 309 -1.46 -6.40 -0.72
C TYR A 309 -2.36 -7.26 -1.61
N MET A 310 -3.13 -6.60 -2.48
CA MET A 310 -4.03 -7.21 -3.43
C MET A 310 -4.68 -6.17 -4.34
N SER A 311 -4.95 -6.61 -5.57
CA SER A 311 -5.82 -5.91 -6.52
C SER A 311 -7.29 -6.23 -6.22
N ALA A 312 -7.92 -5.49 -5.29
CA ALA A 312 -9.30 -5.74 -4.84
C ALA A 312 -10.11 -4.47 -4.58
N VAL A 313 -11.44 -4.59 -4.66
CA VAL A 313 -12.41 -3.55 -4.30
C VAL A 313 -12.31 -3.15 -2.82
N ASN A 314 -12.71 -1.92 -2.46
CA ASN A 314 -12.58 -1.46 -1.08
C ASN A 314 -13.38 -2.30 -0.08
N SER A 315 -14.46 -2.98 -0.50
CA SER A 315 -15.20 -3.88 0.40
C SER A 315 -14.34 -5.05 0.91
N THR A 316 -13.43 -5.55 0.07
CA THR A 316 -12.49 -6.62 0.42
C THR A 316 -11.33 -6.07 1.25
N LEU A 317 -10.78 -4.90 0.89
CA LEU A 317 -9.75 -4.23 1.68
C LEU A 317 -10.25 -3.89 3.09
N MET A 318 -11.48 -3.40 3.20
CA MET A 318 -12.15 -3.10 4.46
C MET A 318 -12.34 -4.36 5.31
N GLN A 319 -12.78 -5.46 4.69
CA GLN A 319 -13.04 -6.71 5.39
C GLN A 319 -11.75 -7.37 5.92
N ARG A 320 -10.65 -7.33 5.15
CA ARG A 320 -9.40 -8.03 5.50
C ARG A 320 -8.38 -7.16 6.22
N TYR A 321 -8.20 -5.93 5.77
CA TYR A 321 -7.13 -5.03 6.20
C TYR A 321 -7.64 -3.84 7.00
N GLY A 322 -8.95 -3.60 7.03
CA GLY A 322 -9.53 -2.48 7.79
C GLY A 322 -9.15 -1.13 7.22
N PHE A 323 -9.08 -0.99 5.88
CA PHE A 323 -8.95 0.31 5.24
C PHE A 323 -9.68 0.36 3.89
N SER A 324 -9.79 1.57 3.35
CA SER A 324 -10.28 1.80 1.98
C SER A 324 -9.56 3.01 1.40
N SER A 325 -9.46 3.08 0.07
CA SER A 325 -8.82 4.20 -0.61
C SER A 325 -9.82 4.93 -1.53
N PRO A 326 -9.83 6.28 -1.53
CA PRO A 326 -10.67 7.06 -2.45
C PRO A 326 -10.19 6.95 -3.91
N THR A 327 -8.94 6.55 -4.13
CA THR A 327 -8.30 6.42 -5.44
C THR A 327 -8.01 4.96 -5.80
N ASN A 328 -8.72 4.00 -5.19
CA ASN A 328 -8.55 2.58 -5.49
C ASN A 328 -8.92 2.28 -6.96
N PRO A 329 -7.96 1.84 -7.82
CA PRO A 329 -8.22 1.60 -9.23
C PRO A 329 -9.06 0.35 -9.50
N TRP A 330 -9.25 -0.51 -8.51
CA TRP A 330 -9.98 -1.77 -8.63
C TRP A 330 -11.42 -1.70 -8.14
N GLU A 331 -11.88 -0.51 -7.72
CA GLU A 331 -13.24 -0.35 -7.22
C GLU A 331 -14.29 -0.65 -8.29
N HIS A 332 -15.45 -1.18 -7.86
CA HIS A 332 -16.51 -1.59 -8.77
C HIS A 332 -17.89 -0.99 -8.42
N ILE A 333 -18.59 -0.48 -9.44
CA ILE A 333 -19.96 0.02 -9.34
C ILE A 333 -20.84 -0.71 -10.35
N ASN A 334 -22.00 -1.18 -9.89
CA ASN A 334 -22.98 -1.84 -10.74
C ASN A 334 -23.96 -0.80 -11.29
N PHE A 335 -23.96 -0.62 -12.60
CA PHE A 335 -24.97 0.18 -13.30
C PHE A 335 -26.14 -0.70 -13.75
N SER A 336 -27.33 -0.16 -13.65
CA SER A 336 -28.60 -0.76 -14.08
C SER A 336 -29.13 -0.15 -15.38
N SER A 337 -28.67 1.05 -15.73
CA SER A 337 -29.01 1.70 -17.00
C SER A 337 -28.53 0.89 -18.20
N PRO A 338 -29.32 0.81 -19.29
CA PRO A 338 -28.87 0.22 -20.55
C PRO A 338 -27.90 1.15 -21.32
N ALA A 339 -27.65 2.37 -20.82
CA ALA A 339 -26.73 3.31 -21.43
C ALA A 339 -25.32 2.74 -21.47
N LYS A 340 -24.64 2.92 -22.60
CA LYS A 340 -23.24 2.53 -22.77
C LYS A 340 -22.48 3.64 -23.48
N ILE A 341 -21.21 3.79 -23.10
CA ILE A 341 -20.26 4.67 -23.79
C ILE A 341 -19.21 3.83 -24.52
N HIS A 342 -18.59 4.40 -25.55
CA HIS A 342 -17.54 3.73 -26.28
C HIS A 342 -16.24 3.68 -25.45
N LEU A 343 -15.66 2.49 -25.30
CA LEU A 343 -14.51 2.28 -24.41
C LEU A 343 -13.28 3.06 -24.89
N ASP A 344 -12.88 2.89 -26.14
CA ASP A 344 -11.60 3.43 -26.62
C ASP A 344 -11.61 4.96 -26.70
N SER A 345 -12.79 5.57 -26.93
CA SER A 345 -12.93 7.03 -26.88
C SER A 345 -12.81 7.54 -25.44
N PHE A 346 -13.39 6.84 -24.47
CA PHE A 346 -13.24 7.21 -23.06
C PHE A 346 -11.77 7.09 -22.62
N LEU A 347 -11.11 5.96 -22.94
CA LEU A 347 -9.70 5.75 -22.62
C LEU A 347 -8.79 6.82 -23.24
N SER A 348 -9.05 7.18 -24.51
CA SER A 348 -8.31 8.22 -25.23
C SER A 348 -8.41 9.59 -24.56
N VAL A 349 -9.60 9.99 -24.07
CA VAL A 349 -9.81 11.28 -23.40
C VAL A 349 -8.94 11.45 -22.14
N PHE A 350 -8.65 10.35 -21.45
CA PHE A 350 -7.88 10.33 -20.21
C PHE A 350 -6.46 9.79 -20.37
N ASN A 351 -6.00 9.53 -21.60
CA ASN A 351 -4.71 8.90 -21.86
C ASN A 351 -4.50 7.59 -21.08
N ILE A 352 -5.56 6.80 -20.92
CA ILE A 352 -5.51 5.48 -20.29
C ILE A 352 -5.21 4.46 -21.38
N ALA A 353 -4.30 3.53 -21.10
CA ALA A 353 -3.92 2.46 -22.01
C ALA A 353 -3.91 1.11 -21.27
N GLY A 354 -3.91 0.02 -22.03
CA GLY A 354 -3.84 -1.34 -21.51
C GLY A 354 -5.05 -2.18 -21.86
N LEU A 355 -5.01 -3.43 -21.43
CA LEU A 355 -6.17 -4.32 -21.46
C LEU A 355 -7.13 -3.94 -20.32
N HIS A 356 -8.40 -4.34 -20.41
CA HIS A 356 -9.42 -3.99 -19.40
C HIS A 356 -8.97 -4.30 -17.96
N ASP A 357 -8.30 -5.43 -17.76
CA ASP A 357 -7.79 -5.86 -16.45
C ASP A 357 -6.47 -5.15 -16.06
N GLU A 358 -5.75 -4.59 -17.01
CA GLU A 358 -4.40 -4.01 -16.85
C GLU A 358 -4.34 -2.53 -17.28
N LEU A 359 -5.43 -1.79 -17.07
CA LEU A 359 -5.47 -0.36 -17.40
C LEU A 359 -4.49 0.44 -16.54
N TYR A 360 -3.72 1.30 -17.19
CA TYR A 360 -2.78 2.23 -16.57
C TYR A 360 -2.84 3.61 -17.23
N HIS A 361 -2.53 4.66 -16.47
CA HIS A 361 -2.45 6.03 -16.97
C HIS A 361 -1.10 6.26 -17.66
N ASN A 362 -1.13 6.71 -18.92
CA ASN A 362 0.07 6.98 -19.70
C ASN A 362 0.54 8.44 -19.51
N VAL A 363 1.30 8.67 -18.44
CA VAL A 363 1.86 9.98 -18.06
C VAL A 363 2.78 10.57 -19.14
N ALA A 364 3.39 9.73 -19.99
CA ALA A 364 4.30 10.20 -21.05
C ALA A 364 3.56 10.99 -22.16
N LEU A 365 2.23 10.84 -22.27
CA LEU A 365 1.41 11.52 -23.28
C LEU A 365 0.71 12.78 -22.72
N THR A 366 0.73 13.01 -21.42
CA THR A 366 0.19 14.22 -20.81
C THR A 366 1.20 15.36 -20.92
N SER A 367 0.94 16.31 -21.83
CA SER A 367 1.63 17.60 -21.88
C SER A 367 1.02 18.55 -20.83
N GLY A 368 1.32 18.30 -19.55
CA GLY A 368 0.91 19.15 -18.43
C GLY A 368 0.68 18.38 -17.13
N GLU A 369 0.78 19.08 -15.99
CA GLU A 369 0.50 18.60 -14.63
C GLU A 369 -1.01 18.40 -14.40
N SER A 370 -1.64 17.54 -15.20
CA SER A 370 -3.04 17.17 -15.00
C SER A 370 -3.12 16.14 -13.87
N THR A 371 -3.27 16.60 -12.62
CA THR A 371 -3.45 15.76 -11.43
C THR A 371 -4.81 15.04 -11.35
N PHE A 372 -5.71 15.27 -12.31
CA PHE A 372 -7.06 14.68 -12.28
C PHE A 372 -7.05 13.16 -12.47
N VAL A 373 -6.17 12.62 -13.32
CA VAL A 373 -6.17 11.19 -13.65
C VAL A 373 -5.42 10.43 -12.56
N ASP A 374 -6.20 9.89 -11.64
CA ASP A 374 -5.77 9.00 -10.56
C ASP A 374 -6.40 7.61 -10.73
N GLY A 375 -6.20 6.72 -9.74
CA GLY A 375 -6.82 5.40 -9.76
C GLY A 375 -8.35 5.44 -9.78
N GLY A 376 -9.01 6.50 -9.29
CA GLY A 376 -10.46 6.66 -9.38
C GLY A 376 -10.96 6.78 -10.83
N VAL A 377 -10.20 7.43 -11.71
CA VAL A 377 -10.52 7.49 -13.16
C VAL A 377 -10.29 6.13 -13.83
N VAL A 378 -9.26 5.39 -13.41
CA VAL A 378 -9.04 4.01 -13.88
C VAL A 378 -10.19 3.10 -13.43
N ALA A 379 -10.68 3.25 -12.20
CA ALA A 379 -11.87 2.55 -11.72
C ALA A 379 -13.12 2.95 -12.52
N ALA A 380 -13.27 4.23 -12.89
CA ALA A 380 -14.34 4.68 -13.78
C ALA A 380 -14.28 3.95 -15.14
N ALA A 381 -13.10 3.86 -15.75
CA ALA A 381 -12.91 3.15 -17.02
C ALA A 381 -13.28 1.66 -16.94
N ARG A 382 -13.04 1.02 -15.80
CA ARG A 382 -13.40 -0.39 -15.56
C ARG A 382 -14.89 -0.61 -15.31
N THR A 383 -15.55 0.34 -14.66
CA THR A 383 -16.92 0.16 -14.15
C THR A 383 -18.00 0.67 -15.06
N LEU A 384 -17.70 1.68 -15.88
CA LEU A 384 -18.68 2.25 -16.80
C LEU A 384 -19.13 1.18 -17.80
N PRO A 385 -20.45 1.06 -18.06
CA PRO A 385 -20.94 0.18 -19.11
C PRO A 385 -20.40 0.66 -20.45
N THR A 386 -19.62 -0.19 -21.10
CA THR A 386 -18.98 0.16 -22.37
C THR A 386 -19.31 -0.79 -23.51
N TRP A 387 -19.03 -0.32 -24.73
CA TRP A 387 -19.02 -1.10 -25.96
C TRP A 387 -17.72 -0.81 -26.73
N SER A 388 -17.27 -1.77 -27.53
CA SER A 388 -16.04 -1.67 -28.35
C SER A 388 -16.22 -2.50 -29.62
N ASP A 389 -17.16 -2.08 -30.48
CA ASP A 389 -17.35 -2.71 -31.79
C ASP A 389 -16.35 -2.07 -32.75
N GLY A 390 -15.18 -2.73 -32.91
CA GLY A 390 -13.94 -2.10 -33.36
C GLY A 390 -13.98 -1.20 -34.59
N ASP A 391 -14.87 -1.45 -35.56
CA ASP A 391 -14.96 -0.63 -36.78
C ASP A 391 -15.99 0.51 -36.70
N LEU A 392 -16.81 0.57 -35.64
CA LEU A 392 -17.86 1.59 -35.49
C LEU A 392 -17.35 2.77 -34.65
N PRO A 393 -17.26 3.99 -35.23
CA PRO A 393 -16.84 5.16 -34.46
C PRO A 393 -17.90 5.56 -33.44
N ALA A 394 -17.44 6.07 -32.31
CA ALA A 394 -18.30 6.65 -31.28
C ALA A 394 -19.04 7.87 -31.84
N ILE A 395 -20.38 7.89 -31.79
CA ILE A 395 -21.18 9.02 -32.28
C ILE A 395 -21.34 10.04 -31.13
N PRO A 396 -20.79 11.26 -31.22
CA PRO A 396 -20.76 12.18 -30.07
C PRO A 396 -22.12 12.50 -29.45
N SER A 397 -23.17 12.60 -30.27
CA SER A 397 -24.52 12.88 -29.76
C SER A 397 -25.12 11.72 -28.96
N VAL A 398 -24.83 10.48 -29.35
CA VAL A 398 -25.26 9.27 -28.64
C VAL A 398 -24.45 9.12 -27.36
N GLU A 399 -23.14 9.30 -27.45
CA GLU A 399 -22.21 9.22 -26.32
C GLU A 399 -22.55 10.25 -25.24
N ARG A 400 -22.84 11.51 -25.61
CA ARG A 400 -23.29 12.53 -24.64
C ARG A 400 -24.59 12.13 -23.95
N LYS A 401 -25.56 11.60 -24.69
CA LYS A 401 -26.83 11.15 -24.12
C LYS A 401 -26.62 9.96 -23.16
N SER A 402 -25.78 9.01 -23.53
CA SER A 402 -25.40 7.87 -22.68
C SER A 402 -24.68 8.34 -21.42
N ALA A 403 -23.69 9.22 -21.55
CA ALA A 403 -22.94 9.79 -20.43
C ALA A 403 -23.87 10.54 -19.45
N GLN A 404 -24.83 11.33 -19.94
CA GLN A 404 -25.83 11.99 -19.10
C GLN A 404 -26.70 10.99 -18.33
N ALA A 405 -27.11 9.89 -18.97
CA ALA A 405 -27.90 8.85 -18.30
C ALA A 405 -27.10 8.14 -17.20
N LEU A 406 -25.80 7.89 -17.44
CA LEU A 406 -24.90 7.30 -16.45
C LEU A 406 -24.60 8.27 -15.29
N GLN A 407 -24.39 9.56 -15.57
CA GLN A 407 -24.25 10.60 -14.55
C GLN A 407 -25.48 10.68 -13.64
N GLU A 408 -26.67 10.64 -14.23
CA GLU A 408 -27.93 10.67 -13.47
C GLU A 408 -28.10 9.44 -12.58
N GLU A 409 -27.67 8.27 -13.04
CA GLU A 409 -27.63 7.08 -12.20
C GLU A 409 -26.64 7.21 -11.04
N CYS A 410 -25.44 7.75 -11.28
CA CYS A 410 -24.47 8.04 -10.21
C CYS A 410 -25.03 9.03 -9.17
N ARG A 411 -25.74 10.08 -9.61
CA ARG A 411 -26.39 11.04 -8.69
C ARG A 411 -27.44 10.37 -7.81
N LYS A 412 -28.30 9.54 -8.40
CA LYS A 412 -29.28 8.74 -7.63
C LYS A 412 -28.62 7.79 -6.63
N MET A 413 -27.51 7.16 -7.01
CA MET A 413 -26.72 6.34 -6.09
C MET A 413 -26.15 7.18 -4.94
N ALA A 414 -25.64 8.38 -5.22
CA ALA A 414 -25.11 9.28 -4.20
C ALA A 414 -26.22 9.78 -3.24
N GLU A 415 -27.41 10.09 -3.76
CA GLU A 415 -28.59 10.49 -2.98
C GLU A 415 -29.15 9.36 -2.10
N SER A 416 -28.87 8.10 -2.43
CA SER A 416 -29.31 6.95 -1.62
C SER A 416 -28.59 6.83 -0.27
N PHE A 417 -27.46 7.53 -0.10
CA PHE A 417 -26.74 7.57 1.17
C PHE A 417 -27.47 8.47 2.16
N SER A 418 -27.46 8.08 3.44
CA SER A 418 -28.07 8.86 4.52
C SER A 418 -27.30 10.16 4.87
N THR A 419 -26.12 10.37 4.29
CA THR A 419 -25.19 11.45 4.59
C THR A 419 -24.52 11.93 3.30
N THR A 420 -24.23 13.22 3.22
CA THR A 420 -23.48 13.84 2.11
C THR A 420 -21.96 13.64 2.27
N ILE A 421 -21.17 14.01 1.25
CA ILE A 421 -19.70 14.03 1.32
C ILE A 421 -19.26 14.99 2.43
N ARG A 422 -19.73 16.24 2.37
CA ARG A 422 -19.43 17.28 3.34
C ARG A 422 -19.76 16.88 4.79
N GLN A 423 -20.89 16.21 5.00
CA GLN A 423 -21.25 15.73 6.34
C GLN A 423 -20.28 14.66 6.86
N ASP A 424 -19.76 13.78 5.98
CA ASP A 424 -18.80 12.77 6.41
C ASP A 424 -17.43 13.39 6.68
N GLU A 425 -17.01 14.36 5.87
CA GLU A 425 -15.80 15.16 6.12
C GLU A 425 -15.91 15.91 7.45
N GLU A 426 -17.03 16.60 7.71
CA GLU A 426 -17.28 17.28 8.99
C GLU A 426 -17.28 16.33 10.20
N ILE A 427 -17.66 15.05 10.01
CA ILE A 427 -17.57 14.04 11.09
C ILE A 427 -16.13 13.58 11.31
N LEU A 428 -15.34 13.45 10.24
CA LEU A 428 -13.94 13.02 10.30
C LEU A 428 -13.01 14.13 10.80
N ASP A 429 -13.31 15.38 10.48
CA ASP A 429 -12.58 16.58 10.92
C ASP A 429 -12.96 17.03 12.34
N SER A 430 -13.93 16.36 12.96
CA SER A 430 -14.37 16.64 14.32
C SER A 430 -13.33 16.18 15.33
N ASP A 431 -13.02 17.03 16.32
CA ASP A 431 -12.16 16.69 17.46
C ASP A 431 -12.82 15.70 18.45
N GLU A 432 -14.04 15.22 18.16
CA GLU A 432 -14.71 14.24 19.01
C GLU A 432 -13.97 12.88 18.98
N PRO A 433 -13.61 12.32 20.15
CA PRO A 433 -12.92 11.04 20.20
C PRO A 433 -13.78 9.94 19.60
N MET A 434 -13.29 9.35 18.52
CA MET A 434 -13.98 8.31 17.76
C MET A 434 -13.14 7.03 17.73
N ARG A 435 -13.80 5.89 17.90
CA ARG A 435 -13.15 4.58 17.72
C ARG A 435 -12.65 4.44 16.27
N LYS A 436 -11.46 3.87 16.07
CA LYS A 436 -10.88 3.60 14.74
C LYS A 436 -11.81 2.77 13.84
N THR A 437 -12.55 1.82 14.40
CA THR A 437 -13.56 1.05 13.65
C THR A 437 -14.75 1.88 13.15
N ARG A 438 -15.13 2.96 13.85
CA ARG A 438 -16.17 3.89 13.39
C ARG A 438 -15.60 4.87 12.36
N GLU A 439 -14.40 5.38 12.60
CA GLU A 439 -13.66 6.24 11.67
C GLU A 439 -13.55 5.57 10.29
N ILE A 440 -13.08 4.32 10.26
CA ILE A 440 -12.87 3.62 8.99
C ILE A 440 -14.19 3.28 8.27
N ALA A 441 -15.27 3.03 9.00
CA ALA A 441 -16.59 2.82 8.41
C ALA A 441 -17.13 4.11 7.75
N ILE A 442 -16.82 5.27 8.31
CA ILE A 442 -17.16 6.57 7.72
C ILE A 442 -16.26 6.84 6.52
N LYS A 443 -14.93 6.62 6.61
CA LYS A 443 -14.00 6.69 5.48
C LYS A 443 -14.48 5.81 4.31
N TYR A 444 -14.89 4.57 4.56
CA TYR A 444 -15.45 3.67 3.53
C TYR A 444 -16.68 4.24 2.83
N ARG A 445 -17.63 4.78 3.60
CA ARG A 445 -18.83 5.42 3.07
C ARG A 445 -18.49 6.66 2.26
N LEU A 446 -17.59 7.49 2.75
CA LEU A 446 -17.09 8.70 2.09
C LEU A 446 -16.41 8.36 0.76
N HIS A 447 -15.44 7.44 0.77
CA HIS A 447 -14.71 7.01 -0.43
C HIS A 447 -15.64 6.49 -1.53
N ARG A 448 -16.73 5.78 -1.16
CA ARG A 448 -17.73 5.33 -2.12
C ARG A 448 -18.49 6.50 -2.78
N LYS A 449 -18.77 7.58 -2.04
CA LYS A 449 -19.37 8.80 -2.59
C LYS A 449 -18.38 9.60 -3.43
N LEU A 450 -17.12 9.69 -2.99
CA LEU A 450 -16.05 10.34 -3.76
C LEU A 450 -15.84 9.66 -5.11
N LEU A 451 -15.88 8.32 -5.16
CA LEU A 451 -15.82 7.61 -6.45
C LEU A 451 -17.01 7.94 -7.36
N LEU A 452 -18.23 7.98 -6.82
CA LEU A 452 -19.41 8.36 -7.60
C LEU A 452 -19.24 9.78 -8.18
N GLN A 453 -18.75 10.72 -7.38
CA GLN A 453 -18.44 12.08 -7.83
C GLN A 453 -17.35 12.06 -8.91
N LYS A 454 -16.27 11.31 -8.70
CA LYS A 454 -15.17 11.17 -9.66
C LYS A 454 -15.66 10.62 -11.00
N ILE A 455 -16.59 9.67 -11.00
CA ILE A 455 -17.21 9.14 -12.22
C ILE A 455 -18.07 10.20 -12.90
N ILE A 456 -18.87 10.97 -12.14
CA ILE A 456 -19.67 12.08 -12.68
C ILE A 456 -18.77 13.09 -13.38
N ASP A 457 -17.69 13.51 -12.72
CA ASP A 457 -16.72 14.48 -13.25
C ASP A 457 -16.00 13.92 -14.48
N SER A 458 -15.62 12.64 -14.46
CA SER A 458 -15.01 11.95 -15.60
C SER A 458 -15.96 11.90 -16.80
N LEU A 459 -17.26 11.64 -16.57
CA LEU A 459 -18.27 11.67 -17.62
C LEU A 459 -18.54 13.08 -18.15
N GLU A 460 -18.37 14.13 -17.34
CA GLU A 460 -18.48 15.52 -17.79
C GLU A 460 -17.32 15.89 -18.71
N ILE A 461 -16.08 15.60 -18.28
CA ILE A 461 -14.88 15.80 -19.09
C ILE A 461 -14.97 15.00 -20.40
N TYR A 462 -15.49 13.78 -20.35
CA TYR A 462 -15.72 12.95 -21.54
C TYR A 462 -16.67 13.63 -22.54
N GLN A 463 -17.77 14.20 -22.06
CA GLN A 463 -18.76 14.89 -22.92
C GLN A 463 -18.20 16.14 -23.60
N ASP A 464 -17.31 16.85 -22.92
CA ASP A 464 -16.67 18.07 -23.43
C ASP A 464 -15.56 17.77 -24.43
N ARG A 465 -14.79 16.70 -24.18
CA ARG A 465 -13.61 16.33 -24.97
C ARG A 465 -13.89 15.35 -26.10
N ILE A 466 -15.07 14.73 -26.14
CA ILE A 466 -15.43 13.85 -27.25
C ILE A 466 -15.58 14.66 -28.55
N LEU A 467 -14.65 14.42 -29.48
CA LEU A 467 -14.61 15.02 -30.81
C LEU A 467 -15.38 14.14 -31.82
N PHE A 468 -15.75 14.75 -32.95
CA PHE A 468 -16.51 14.11 -34.04
C PHE A 468 -15.76 13.00 -34.76
#